data_AF-X6LYT8-F1
#
_entry.id   AF-X6LYT8-F1
#
_cell.length_a   1.000
_cell.length_b   1.000
_cell.length_c   1.000
_cell.angle_alpha   90.00
_cell.angle_beta   90.00
_cell.angle_gamma   90.00
#
_symmetry.space_group_name_H-M   'P 1'
#
loop_
_entity.id
_entity.type
_entity.pdbx_description
1 polymer ?
#
loop_
_entity_poly.entity_id
_entity_poly.type
_entity_poly.pdbx_seq_one_letter_code
_entity_poly.pdbx_strand_id
1 'polypeptide(L)'
;CQQKFETHVRKLFINCKLLNEELGIIQFIAERIHDNNPIFLNLKSRLFRIIESSKNNNNVNIAAANVMTILNSANIDMDYQNWSNVKISYAILDCAFLEGTNFGNANFDHVRFYQTCLTNVNFTNASMNDIYCGEYPNLEGHSDLVRGIQFSPHYSKIVSCSKDKSIWIWDVSSGTQRQLFEGHSNVWLWYILHPNGLNIISYSKNKSIRIWDIISSQQIQILEGHTAYINGIQFSPDGSEILSYSNDNTLRLWSSDNGKIINVTERNSVDYIWKMDTQGGLSMEKKVIC
;
A
#
# COMPACT_ATOMS: atom_id res chain seq x y z
N CYS A 1 12.70 -0.70 -41.40
CA CYS A 1 12.07 -2.04 -41.25
C CYS A 1 10.78 -2.00 -40.41
N GLN A 2 9.88 -1.05 -40.68
CA GLN A 2 8.56 -0.98 -40.02
C GLN A 2 7.64 -2.12 -40.48
N GLN A 3 7.63 -2.40 -41.79
CA GLN A 3 6.92 -3.53 -42.39
C GLN A 3 7.31 -4.90 -41.82
N LYS A 4 8.62 -5.15 -41.58
CA LYS A 4 9.09 -6.41 -40.97
C LYS A 4 8.65 -6.54 -39.51
N PHE A 5 8.58 -5.43 -38.78
CA PHE A 5 8.10 -5.41 -37.40
C PHE A 5 6.59 -5.72 -37.36
N GLU A 6 5.79 -5.05 -38.19
CA GLU A 6 4.34 -5.27 -38.29
C GLU A 6 3.96 -6.73 -38.61
N THR A 7 4.77 -7.44 -39.40
CA THR A 7 4.53 -8.86 -39.69
C THR A 7 4.82 -9.78 -38.49
N HIS A 8 5.82 -9.46 -37.68
CA HIS A 8 6.22 -10.29 -36.53
C HIS A 8 5.42 -9.99 -35.27
N VAL A 9 4.93 -8.76 -35.11
CA VAL A 9 4.18 -8.32 -33.94
C VAL A 9 2.90 -9.13 -33.73
N ARG A 10 2.24 -9.60 -34.80
CA ARG A 10 1.07 -10.49 -34.70
C ARG A 10 1.33 -11.82 -33.98
N LYS A 11 2.60 -12.24 -33.87
CA LYS A 11 3.01 -13.49 -33.21
C LYS A 11 3.52 -13.29 -31.79
N LEU A 12 3.61 -12.04 -31.30
CA LEU A 12 4.07 -11.77 -29.94
C LEU A 12 2.93 -12.05 -28.96
N PHE A 13 3.17 -12.91 -27.97
CA PHE A 13 2.20 -13.24 -26.91
C PHE A 13 1.68 -12.00 -26.15
N ILE A 14 2.46 -10.90 -26.12
CA ILE A 14 2.07 -9.64 -25.49
C ILE A 14 0.88 -8.94 -26.19
N ASN A 15 0.52 -9.37 -27.40
CA ASN A 15 -0.69 -8.93 -28.10
C ASN A 15 -1.95 -9.76 -27.77
N CYS A 16 -1.80 -10.88 -27.07
CA CYS A 16 -2.91 -11.80 -26.83
C CYS A 16 -3.44 -11.73 -25.38
N LYS A 17 -2.65 -11.19 -24.44
CA LYS A 17 -3.00 -11.12 -23.01
C LYS A 17 -2.73 -9.72 -22.46
N LEU A 18 -3.72 -9.12 -21.82
CA LEU A 18 -3.55 -7.93 -20.99
C LEU A 18 -2.80 -8.30 -19.71
N LEU A 19 -1.81 -7.49 -19.33
CA LEU A 19 -0.96 -7.73 -18.16
C LEU A 19 -1.48 -7.07 -16.88
N ASN A 20 -2.67 -6.47 -16.92
CA ASN A 20 -3.22 -5.68 -15.80
C ASN A 20 -3.35 -6.47 -14.49
N GLU A 21 -3.50 -7.79 -14.54
CA GLU A 21 -3.55 -8.68 -13.37
C GLU A 21 -2.17 -9.25 -12.97
N GLU A 22 -1.15 -9.02 -13.78
CA GLU A 22 0.20 -9.60 -13.66
C GLU A 22 1.21 -8.53 -13.26
N LEU A 23 0.93 -7.81 -12.16
CA LEU A 23 1.72 -6.66 -11.71
C LEU A 23 3.22 -6.97 -11.54
N GLY A 24 3.55 -8.19 -11.12
CA GLY A 24 4.95 -8.63 -11.00
C GLY A 24 5.71 -8.61 -12.33
N ILE A 25 5.04 -8.93 -13.45
CA ILE A 25 5.64 -8.87 -14.80
C ILE A 25 5.82 -7.41 -15.22
N ILE A 26 4.81 -6.57 -14.98
CA ILE A 26 4.87 -5.14 -15.31
C ILE A 26 6.04 -4.48 -14.57
N GLN A 27 6.13 -4.69 -13.25
CA GLN A 27 7.19 -4.14 -12.42
C GLN A 27 8.57 -4.64 -12.82
N PHE A 28 8.70 -5.95 -13.09
CA PHE A 28 9.97 -6.53 -13.55
C PHE A 28 10.47 -5.86 -14.84
N ILE A 29 9.58 -5.62 -15.81
CA ILE A 29 9.97 -4.96 -17.07
C ILE A 29 10.27 -3.47 -16.81
N ALA A 30 9.45 -2.79 -16.00
CA ALA A 30 9.62 -1.39 -15.66
C ALA A 30 10.99 -1.11 -15.04
N GLU A 31 11.44 -1.95 -14.10
CA GLU A 31 12.78 -1.85 -13.49
C GLU A 31 13.92 -2.02 -14.50
N ARG A 32 13.74 -2.88 -15.51
CA ARG A 32 14.75 -3.11 -16.55
C ARG A 32 14.87 -1.96 -17.55
N ILE A 33 13.92 -1.03 -17.59
CA ILE A 33 14.02 0.16 -18.47
C ILE A 33 15.17 1.06 -18.05
N HIS A 34 15.47 1.11 -16.74
CA HIS A 34 16.55 1.92 -16.17
C HIS A 34 17.87 1.13 -16.03
N ASP A 35 17.90 -0.13 -16.45
CA ASP A 35 19.07 -0.98 -16.36
C ASP A 35 20.10 -0.64 -17.46
N ASN A 36 21.36 -0.47 -17.07
CA ASN A 36 22.47 -0.16 -17.96
C ASN A 36 23.03 -1.41 -18.68
N ASN A 37 22.47 -2.59 -18.43
CA ASN A 37 22.86 -3.80 -19.14
C ASN A 37 22.65 -3.63 -20.66
N PRO A 38 23.64 -3.98 -21.50
CA PRO A 38 23.55 -3.83 -22.96
C PRO A 38 22.35 -4.54 -23.59
N ILE A 39 21.80 -5.58 -22.94
CA ILE A 39 20.58 -6.27 -23.39
C ILE A 39 19.36 -5.34 -23.34
N PHE A 40 19.29 -4.45 -22.34
CA PHE A 40 18.14 -3.57 -22.09
C PHE A 40 18.35 -2.12 -22.58
N LEU A 41 19.55 -1.77 -23.04
CA LEU A 41 19.91 -0.42 -23.52
C LEU A 41 18.89 0.17 -24.52
N ASN A 42 18.29 -0.66 -25.37
CA ASN A 42 17.32 -0.25 -26.39
C ASN A 42 15.86 -0.57 -26.02
N LEU A 43 15.59 -1.01 -24.79
CA LEU A 43 14.26 -1.45 -24.37
C LEU A 43 13.25 -0.31 -24.47
N LYS A 44 13.56 0.87 -23.91
CA LYS A 44 12.71 2.08 -24.01
C LYS A 44 12.34 2.38 -25.46
N SER A 45 13.32 2.50 -26.36
CA SER A 45 13.07 2.79 -27.78
C SER A 45 12.18 1.74 -28.46
N ARG A 46 12.37 0.45 -28.13
CA ARG A 46 11.54 -0.64 -28.67
C ARG A 46 10.10 -0.56 -28.17
N LEU A 47 9.89 -0.21 -26.91
CA LEU A 47 8.56 -0.01 -26.32
C LEU A 47 7.83 1.15 -27.02
N PHE A 48 8.48 2.30 -27.18
CA PHE A 48 7.91 3.45 -27.91
C PHE A 48 7.50 3.08 -29.35
N ARG A 49 8.27 2.23 -30.06
CA ARG A 49 7.90 1.75 -31.40
C ARG A 49 6.63 0.91 -31.42
N ILE A 50 6.34 0.16 -30.36
CA ILE A 50 5.09 -0.60 -30.23
C ILE A 50 3.90 0.36 -30.15
N ILE A 51 4.01 1.40 -29.31
CA ILE A 51 2.96 2.43 -29.17
C ILE A 51 2.76 3.16 -30.51
N GLU A 52 3.84 3.59 -31.17
CA GLU A 52 3.77 4.23 -32.49
C GLU A 52 3.11 3.32 -33.55
N SER A 53 3.39 2.02 -33.51
CA SER A 53 2.75 1.06 -34.41
C SER A 53 1.24 0.94 -34.20
N SER A 54 0.72 1.22 -32.99
CA SER A 54 -0.72 1.14 -32.70
C SER A 54 -1.53 2.18 -33.47
N LYS A 55 -0.92 3.33 -33.82
CA LYS A 55 -1.57 4.42 -34.56
C LYS A 55 -2.21 3.91 -35.86
N ASN A 56 -1.48 3.03 -36.57
CA ASN A 56 -1.88 2.52 -37.87
C ASN A 56 -2.34 1.05 -37.86
N ASN A 57 -2.19 0.31 -36.74
CA ASN A 57 -2.43 -1.14 -36.71
C ASN A 57 -3.23 -1.59 -35.49
N ASN A 58 -4.50 -1.94 -35.71
CA ASN A 58 -5.42 -2.39 -34.67
C ASN A 58 -4.99 -3.70 -33.98
N ASN A 59 -4.12 -4.50 -34.59
CA ASN A 59 -3.66 -5.77 -34.01
C ASN A 59 -2.61 -5.58 -32.91
N VAL A 60 -2.15 -4.35 -32.68
CA VAL A 60 -1.09 -4.04 -31.69
C VAL A 60 -1.66 -3.34 -30.46
N ASN A 61 -2.98 -3.13 -30.40
CA ASN A 61 -3.61 -2.32 -29.34
C ASN A 61 -3.33 -2.89 -27.94
N ILE A 62 -3.43 -4.22 -27.76
CA ILE A 62 -3.18 -4.86 -26.46
C ILE A 62 -1.70 -4.75 -26.07
N ALA A 63 -0.76 -4.96 -27.01
CA ALA A 63 0.64 -4.72 -26.72
C ALA A 63 0.92 -3.26 -26.40
N ALA A 64 0.33 -2.32 -27.14
CA ALA A 64 0.50 -0.90 -26.90
C ALA A 64 -0.06 -0.48 -25.53
N ALA A 65 -1.21 -1.02 -25.12
CA ALA A 65 -1.80 -0.80 -23.80
C ALA A 65 -0.89 -1.34 -22.69
N ASN A 66 -0.42 -2.58 -22.81
CA ASN A 66 0.55 -3.18 -21.88
C ASN A 66 1.83 -2.33 -21.80
N VAL A 67 2.35 -1.87 -22.93
CA VAL A 67 3.55 -1.05 -22.98
C VAL A 67 3.32 0.32 -22.34
N MET A 68 2.18 0.96 -22.58
CA MET A 68 1.83 2.24 -21.96
C MET A 68 1.77 2.10 -20.43
N THR A 69 1.14 1.03 -19.93
CA THR A 69 1.11 0.69 -18.50
C THR A 69 2.52 0.47 -17.93
N ILE A 70 3.39 -0.24 -18.65
CA ILE A 70 4.78 -0.48 -18.22
C ILE A 70 5.59 0.82 -18.18
N LEU A 71 5.45 1.69 -19.18
CA LEU A 71 6.14 2.99 -19.20
C LEU A 71 5.68 3.87 -18.03
N ASN A 72 4.37 3.89 -17.76
CA ASN A 72 3.81 4.59 -16.61
C ASN A 72 4.37 4.04 -15.29
N SER A 73 4.37 2.71 -15.11
CA SER A 73 4.94 2.05 -13.93
C SER A 73 6.45 2.29 -13.75
N ALA A 74 7.18 2.53 -14.84
CA ALA A 74 8.59 2.88 -14.81
C ALA A 74 8.86 4.36 -14.54
N ASN A 75 7.81 5.16 -14.29
CA ASN A 75 7.88 6.61 -14.11
C ASN A 75 8.59 7.31 -15.29
N ILE A 76 8.31 6.84 -16.51
CA ILE A 76 8.84 7.47 -17.72
C ILE A 76 8.00 8.70 -18.02
N ASP A 77 8.70 9.81 -18.25
CA ASP A 77 8.07 11.05 -18.64
C ASP A 77 7.36 10.93 -19.99
N MET A 78 6.10 11.34 -20.01
CA MET A 78 5.18 11.27 -21.15
C MET A 78 4.46 12.60 -21.38
N ASP A 79 4.94 13.68 -20.74
CA ASP A 79 4.43 15.03 -20.89
C ASP A 79 4.84 15.66 -22.25
N TYR A 80 4.06 16.66 -22.67
CA TYR A 80 4.27 17.44 -23.90
C TYR A 80 4.54 16.61 -25.17
N GLN A 81 4.03 15.38 -25.23
CA GLN A 81 4.23 14.46 -26.35
C GLN A 81 3.08 14.54 -27.37
N ASN A 82 3.33 14.05 -28.60
CA ASN A 82 2.29 13.88 -29.61
C ASN A 82 1.94 12.39 -29.81
N TRP A 83 0.88 11.97 -29.14
CA TRP A 83 0.29 10.64 -29.19
C TRP A 83 -1.02 10.60 -29.98
N SER A 84 -1.20 11.50 -30.95
CA SER A 84 -2.40 11.48 -31.81
C SER A 84 -2.57 10.12 -32.50
N ASN A 85 -3.83 9.68 -32.60
CA ASN A 85 -4.28 8.40 -33.16
C ASN A 85 -3.82 7.14 -32.40
N VAL A 86 -3.21 7.26 -31.22
CA VAL A 86 -2.76 6.10 -30.44
C VAL A 86 -3.95 5.23 -30.02
N LYS A 87 -3.77 3.91 -30.00
CA LYS A 87 -4.83 2.96 -29.62
C LYS A 87 -4.35 2.09 -28.47
N ILE A 88 -4.79 2.44 -27.27
CA ILE A 88 -4.31 1.86 -26.00
C ILE A 88 -5.46 1.54 -25.06
N SER A 89 -6.53 0.95 -25.60
CA SER A 89 -7.66 0.48 -24.82
C SER A 89 -7.19 -0.45 -23.68
N TYR A 90 -7.79 -0.32 -22.50
CA TYR A 90 -7.43 -1.06 -21.27
C TYR A 90 -6.06 -0.71 -20.62
N ALA A 91 -5.36 0.33 -21.07
CA ALA A 91 -4.14 0.80 -20.40
C ALA A 91 -4.43 1.33 -18.98
N ILE A 92 -3.44 1.21 -18.08
CA ILE A 92 -3.48 1.76 -16.73
C ILE A 92 -2.51 2.95 -16.68
N LEU A 93 -3.08 4.15 -16.64
CA LEU A 93 -2.37 5.44 -16.59
C LEU A 93 -2.55 6.14 -15.23
N ASP A 94 -2.80 5.34 -14.20
CA ASP A 94 -2.93 5.78 -12.81
C ASP A 94 -1.65 6.55 -12.39
N CYS A 95 -1.82 7.72 -11.80
CA CYS A 95 -0.80 8.68 -11.36
C CYS A 95 0.12 9.22 -12.48
N ALA A 96 -0.20 9.00 -13.76
CA ALA A 96 0.65 9.45 -14.86
C ALA A 96 0.69 11.00 -14.92
N PHE A 97 1.85 11.54 -15.31
CA PHE A 97 2.00 12.96 -15.63
C PHE A 97 1.92 13.14 -17.15
N LEU A 98 0.81 13.70 -17.64
CA LEU A 98 0.52 13.80 -19.08
C LEU A 98 0.32 15.25 -19.52
N GLU A 99 0.83 16.22 -18.76
CA GLU A 99 0.63 17.65 -19.03
C GLU A 99 0.99 18.04 -20.47
N GLY A 100 0.14 18.85 -21.11
CA GLY A 100 0.41 19.40 -22.46
C GLY A 100 0.45 18.37 -23.60
N THR A 101 0.14 17.11 -23.30
CA THR A 101 0.21 16.01 -24.28
C THR A 101 -0.98 16.02 -25.24
N ASN A 102 -0.73 15.66 -26.50
CA ASN A 102 -1.75 15.59 -27.54
C ASN A 102 -2.20 14.15 -27.81
N PHE A 103 -3.45 13.85 -27.51
CA PHE A 103 -4.12 12.58 -27.77
C PHE A 103 -5.29 12.70 -28.77
N GLY A 104 -5.21 13.63 -29.72
CA GLY A 104 -6.24 13.78 -30.75
C GLY A 104 -6.51 12.47 -31.51
N ASN A 105 -7.79 12.11 -31.66
CA ASN A 105 -8.28 10.86 -32.27
C ASN A 105 -7.75 9.56 -31.62
N ALA A 106 -7.28 9.60 -30.37
CA ALA A 106 -6.84 8.40 -29.67
C ALA A 106 -8.01 7.48 -29.27
N ASN A 107 -7.74 6.19 -29.05
CA ASN A 107 -8.68 5.27 -28.41
C ASN A 107 -8.20 4.93 -27.00
N PHE A 108 -8.99 5.36 -26.01
CA PHE A 108 -8.82 5.13 -24.58
C PHE A 108 -9.99 4.35 -23.97
N ASP A 109 -10.68 3.53 -24.75
CA ASP A 109 -11.78 2.74 -24.20
C ASP A 109 -11.26 1.83 -23.06
N HIS A 110 -11.93 1.82 -21.92
CA HIS A 110 -11.58 1.07 -20.71
C HIS A 110 -10.25 1.48 -20.04
N VAL A 111 -9.71 2.66 -20.36
CA VAL A 111 -8.47 3.16 -19.77
C VAL A 111 -8.71 3.72 -18.37
N ARG A 112 -7.72 3.55 -17.49
CA ARG A 112 -7.75 4.12 -16.15
C ARG A 112 -6.87 5.36 -16.07
N PHE A 113 -7.44 6.48 -15.63
CA PHE A 113 -6.79 7.77 -15.40
C PHE A 113 -6.93 8.19 -13.94
N TYR A 114 -6.59 7.29 -13.02
CA TYR A 114 -6.68 7.54 -11.60
C TYR A 114 -5.61 8.55 -11.14
N GLN A 115 -5.96 9.68 -10.50
CA GLN A 115 -4.99 10.72 -10.09
C GLN A 115 -3.99 11.16 -11.18
N THR A 116 -4.37 11.05 -12.46
CA THR A 116 -3.52 11.45 -13.58
C THR A 116 -3.50 12.98 -13.72
N CYS A 117 -2.32 13.56 -13.92
CA CYS A 117 -2.19 14.98 -14.28
C CYS A 117 -2.55 15.16 -15.76
N LEU A 118 -3.72 15.76 -16.01
CA LEU A 118 -4.27 15.99 -17.35
C LEU A 118 -4.34 17.48 -17.73
N THR A 119 -3.49 18.33 -17.13
CA THR A 119 -3.46 19.77 -17.44
C THR A 119 -3.08 20.01 -18.90
N ASN A 120 -3.83 20.88 -19.60
CA ASN A 120 -3.60 21.23 -21.01
C ASN A 120 -3.55 20.03 -21.99
N VAL A 121 -4.17 18.90 -21.66
CA VAL A 121 -4.18 17.71 -22.52
C VAL A 121 -5.22 17.84 -23.62
N ASN A 122 -4.83 17.53 -24.86
CA ASN A 122 -5.75 17.55 -25.99
C ASN A 122 -6.38 16.17 -26.23
N PHE A 123 -7.67 16.05 -25.98
CA PHE A 123 -8.47 14.83 -26.25
C PHE A 123 -9.45 14.98 -27.42
N THR A 124 -9.21 15.91 -28.35
CA THR A 124 -10.12 16.16 -29.49
C THR A 124 -10.38 14.87 -30.26
N ASN A 125 -11.65 14.48 -30.40
CA ASN A 125 -12.12 13.24 -31.03
C ASN A 125 -11.55 11.93 -30.43
N ALA A 126 -11.06 11.93 -29.20
CA ALA A 126 -10.64 10.70 -28.54
C ALA A 126 -11.86 9.84 -28.15
N SER A 127 -11.77 8.53 -28.38
CA SER A 127 -12.74 7.55 -27.87
C SER A 127 -12.45 7.28 -26.40
N MET A 128 -13.47 7.39 -25.55
CA MET A 128 -13.35 7.41 -24.10
C MET A 128 -14.44 6.60 -23.40
N ASN A 129 -14.83 5.46 -23.97
CA ASN A 129 -15.88 4.62 -23.38
C ASN A 129 -15.36 3.89 -22.14
N ASP A 130 -16.18 3.81 -21.08
CA ASP A 130 -15.87 3.09 -19.84
C ASP A 130 -14.52 3.48 -19.20
N ILE A 131 -14.15 4.77 -19.29
CA ILE A 131 -12.95 5.29 -18.63
C ILE A 131 -13.17 5.41 -17.13
N TYR A 132 -12.16 4.98 -16.37
CA TYR A 132 -12.09 5.21 -14.93
C TYR A 132 -11.26 6.47 -14.63
N CYS A 133 -11.93 7.61 -14.50
CA CYS A 133 -11.36 8.84 -13.94
C CYS A 133 -11.82 8.93 -12.47
N GLY A 134 -10.90 8.85 -11.52
CA GLY A 134 -11.25 8.97 -10.10
C GLY A 134 -10.10 9.46 -9.24
N GLU A 135 -10.45 10.22 -8.20
CA GLU A 135 -9.69 10.27 -6.94
C GLU A 135 -10.06 9.03 -6.10
N TYR A 136 -9.27 8.67 -5.08
CA TYR A 136 -9.52 7.44 -4.27
C TYR A 136 -11.00 7.44 -3.87
N PRO A 137 -11.68 6.27 -3.87
CA PRO A 137 -12.94 6.17 -3.15
C PRO A 137 -12.75 6.82 -1.77
N ASN A 138 -13.62 7.76 -1.40
CA ASN A 138 -13.71 8.17 -0.01
C ASN A 138 -13.80 6.88 0.80
N LEU A 139 -12.85 6.67 1.70
CA LEU A 139 -12.81 5.51 2.57
C LEU A 139 -13.88 5.72 3.65
N GLU A 140 -15.13 5.54 3.25
CA GLU A 140 -16.31 5.74 4.07
C GLU A 140 -16.58 4.50 4.91
N GLY A 141 -16.93 4.71 6.17
CA GLY A 141 -17.43 3.62 7.00
C GLY A 141 -17.11 3.70 8.49
N HIS A 142 -16.13 4.50 8.90
CA HIS A 142 -16.02 4.88 10.30
C HIS A 142 -17.25 5.70 10.72
N SER A 143 -17.87 5.31 11.84
CA SER A 143 -19.10 5.97 12.34
C SER A 143 -18.81 7.15 13.29
N ASP A 144 -17.53 7.47 13.51
CA ASP A 144 -17.05 8.58 14.36
C ASP A 144 -15.67 9.06 13.85
N LEU A 145 -15.14 10.13 14.48
CA LEU A 145 -13.86 10.77 14.19
C LEU A 145 -12.69 9.78 14.10
N VAL A 146 -12.06 9.75 12.92
CA VAL A 146 -10.78 9.08 12.68
C VAL A 146 -9.67 9.83 13.42
N ARG A 147 -8.92 9.12 14.26
CA ARG A 147 -7.87 9.71 15.11
C ARG A 147 -6.47 9.54 14.55
N GLY A 148 -6.30 8.68 13.55
CA GLY A 148 -5.00 8.39 12.97
C GLY A 148 -5.12 7.44 11.80
N ILE A 149 -4.15 7.58 10.91
CA ILE A 149 -4.07 6.94 9.60
C ILE A 149 -2.60 6.64 9.36
N GLN A 150 -2.29 5.46 8.85
CA GLN A 150 -0.92 5.09 8.49
C GLN A 150 -0.87 4.10 7.32
N PHE A 151 0.15 4.22 6.48
CA PHE A 151 0.46 3.25 5.43
C PHE A 151 1.24 2.05 5.97
N SER A 152 1.00 0.87 5.38
CA SER A 152 1.87 -0.28 5.57
C SER A 152 3.25 -0.01 4.93
N PRO A 153 4.33 -0.72 5.33
CA PRO A 153 5.70 -0.52 4.83
C PRO A 153 5.84 -0.70 3.32
N HIS A 154 4.95 -1.50 2.72
CA HIS A 154 4.91 -1.76 1.28
C HIS A 154 3.84 -0.93 0.56
N TYR A 155 3.21 0.04 1.24
CA TYR A 155 2.18 0.94 0.73
C TYR A 155 0.96 0.25 0.10
N SER A 156 0.79 -1.05 0.35
CA SER A 156 -0.30 -1.86 -0.17
C SER A 156 -1.58 -1.75 0.65
N LYS A 157 -1.47 -1.28 1.90
CA LYS A 157 -2.59 -1.17 2.83
C LYS A 157 -2.55 0.15 3.59
N ILE A 158 -3.72 0.70 3.89
CA ILE A 158 -3.91 1.81 4.83
C ILE A 158 -4.56 1.25 6.08
N VAL A 159 -4.07 1.65 7.24
CA VAL A 159 -4.70 1.40 8.53
C VAL A 159 -5.33 2.70 9.00
N SER A 160 -6.61 2.69 9.32
CA SER A 160 -7.29 3.79 9.97
C SER A 160 -7.95 3.32 11.26
N CYS A 161 -8.20 4.28 12.14
CA CYS A 161 -8.62 3.97 13.50
C CYS A 161 -9.37 5.15 14.08
N SER A 162 -10.53 4.84 14.67
CA SER A 162 -11.56 5.82 15.00
C SER A 162 -12.03 5.70 16.44
N LYS A 163 -12.70 6.76 16.91
CA LYS A 163 -13.43 6.77 18.19
C LYS A 163 -14.61 5.80 18.21
N ASP A 164 -15.06 5.29 17.06
CA ASP A 164 -16.09 4.25 16.95
C ASP A 164 -15.64 2.88 17.49
N LYS A 165 -14.41 2.79 18.03
CA LYS A 165 -13.76 1.59 18.58
C LYS A 165 -13.34 0.57 17.52
N SER A 166 -13.38 0.94 16.25
CA SER A 166 -12.94 0.10 15.14
C SER A 166 -11.59 0.55 14.60
N ILE A 167 -10.87 -0.44 14.07
CA ILE A 167 -9.66 -0.25 13.27
C ILE A 167 -9.99 -0.84 11.90
N TRP A 168 -9.66 -0.13 10.84
CA TRP A 168 -9.98 -0.55 9.49
C TRP A 168 -8.70 -0.73 8.73
N ILE A 169 -8.64 -1.81 7.93
CA ILE A 169 -7.55 -2.05 7.00
C ILE A 169 -8.14 -1.92 5.60
N TRP A 170 -7.61 -0.98 4.86
CA TRP A 170 -8.00 -0.70 3.49
C TRP A 170 -6.94 -1.23 2.56
N ASP A 171 -7.35 -1.98 1.55
CA ASP A 171 -6.46 -2.37 0.48
C ASP A 171 -6.35 -1.22 -0.53
N VAL A 172 -5.13 -0.72 -0.73
CA VAL A 172 -4.88 0.46 -1.57
C VAL A 172 -5.16 0.16 -3.05
N SER A 173 -4.88 -1.06 -3.50
CA SER A 173 -4.99 -1.44 -4.92
C SER A 173 -6.44 -1.64 -5.37
N SER A 174 -7.29 -2.12 -4.46
CA SER A 174 -8.68 -2.46 -4.77
C SER A 174 -9.69 -1.47 -4.20
N GLY A 175 -9.29 -0.59 -3.28
CA GLY A 175 -10.20 0.29 -2.54
C GLY A 175 -11.17 -0.48 -1.65
N THR A 176 -10.95 -1.79 -1.44
CA THR A 176 -11.86 -2.64 -0.68
C THR A 176 -11.59 -2.55 0.81
N GLN A 177 -12.66 -2.40 1.58
CA GLN A 177 -12.68 -2.42 3.03
C GLN A 177 -12.46 -3.84 3.56
N ARG A 178 -11.58 -3.99 4.55
CA ARG A 178 -11.59 -5.13 5.47
C ARG A 178 -11.80 -4.60 6.89
N GLN A 179 -13.01 -4.84 7.41
CA GLN A 179 -13.33 -4.60 8.81
C GLN A 179 -12.50 -5.54 9.67
N LEU A 180 -11.84 -4.99 10.68
CA LEU A 180 -11.03 -5.82 11.55
C LEU A 180 -10.96 -5.24 12.97
N PHE A 181 -11.41 -6.02 13.94
CA PHE A 181 -11.29 -5.80 15.38
C PHE A 181 -12.52 -5.19 16.06
N GLU A 182 -13.52 -6.05 16.30
CA GLU A 182 -14.39 -5.97 17.47
C GLU A 182 -13.73 -6.78 18.60
N GLY A 183 -13.12 -6.09 19.57
CA GLY A 183 -12.47 -6.79 20.69
C GLY A 183 -12.32 -5.96 21.96
N HIS A 184 -12.33 -4.63 21.83
CA HIS A 184 -12.31 -3.74 22.97
C HIS A 184 -13.72 -3.22 23.25
N SER A 185 -14.30 -3.66 24.37
CA SER A 185 -15.66 -3.32 24.78
C SER A 185 -15.84 -1.86 25.26
N ASN A 186 -14.76 -1.06 25.34
CA ASN A 186 -14.76 0.21 26.08
C ASN A 186 -14.46 1.46 25.23
N VAL A 187 -14.91 2.61 25.71
CA VAL A 187 -15.06 3.91 24.99
C VAL A 187 -13.74 4.57 24.59
N TRP A 188 -12.60 4.10 25.10
CA TRP A 188 -11.28 4.67 24.82
C TRP A 188 -10.35 3.56 24.34
N LEU A 189 -10.25 3.45 23.02
CA LEU A 189 -9.27 2.62 22.34
C LEU A 189 -8.11 3.52 21.93
N TRP A 190 -6.91 3.17 22.36
CA TRP A 190 -5.69 3.74 21.81
C TRP A 190 -4.97 2.66 21.01
N TYR A 191 -4.25 3.08 19.98
CA TYR A 191 -3.47 2.21 19.13
C TYR A 191 -2.14 2.88 18.84
N ILE A 192 -1.12 2.05 18.61
CA ILE A 192 0.19 2.47 18.13
C ILE A 192 0.62 1.41 17.12
N LEU A 193 1.12 1.86 15.97
CA LEU A 193 1.70 0.95 15.00
C LEU A 193 3.12 0.60 15.38
N HIS A 194 3.45 -0.67 15.20
CA HIS A 194 4.80 -1.15 15.38
C HIS A 194 5.72 -0.53 14.31
N PRO A 195 7.00 -0.20 14.62
CA PRO A 195 7.93 0.41 13.65
C PRO A 195 8.13 -0.41 12.37
N ASN A 196 8.03 -1.74 12.46
CA ASN A 196 8.05 -2.64 11.29
C ASN A 196 6.86 -2.47 10.33
N GLY A 197 5.81 -1.73 10.72
CA GLY A 197 4.55 -1.51 9.99
C GLY A 197 3.76 -2.77 9.60
N LEU A 198 4.09 -3.93 10.19
CA LEU A 198 3.38 -5.19 10.01
C LEU A 198 2.39 -5.47 11.14
N ASN A 199 2.61 -4.87 12.31
CA ASN A 199 1.79 -5.11 13.50
C ASN A 199 1.12 -3.82 14.00
N ILE A 200 -0.09 -3.96 14.51
CA ILE A 200 -0.82 -2.90 15.24
C ILE A 200 -0.92 -3.33 16.69
N ILE A 201 -0.61 -2.43 17.62
CA ILE A 201 -0.89 -2.62 19.03
C ILE A 201 -2.09 -1.77 19.40
N SER A 202 -3.09 -2.39 20.03
CA SER A 202 -4.20 -1.68 20.65
C SER A 202 -4.19 -1.88 22.16
N TYR A 203 -4.49 -0.83 22.89
CA TYR A 203 -4.67 -0.89 24.34
C TYR A 203 -5.90 -0.08 24.73
N SER A 204 -6.55 -0.54 25.79
CA SER A 204 -7.79 0.07 26.25
C SER A 204 -7.88 0.04 27.77
N LYS A 205 -8.93 0.66 28.29
CA LYS A 205 -9.33 0.59 29.70
C LYS A 205 -9.59 -0.83 30.22
N ASN A 206 -9.65 -1.83 29.33
CA ASN A 206 -9.77 -3.24 29.70
C ASN A 206 -8.46 -3.86 30.24
N LYS A 207 -7.42 -3.05 30.49
CA LYS A 207 -6.16 -3.43 31.14
C LYS A 207 -5.29 -4.42 30.34
N SER A 208 -5.72 -4.73 29.11
CA SER A 208 -5.00 -5.61 28.18
C SER A 208 -4.38 -4.80 27.06
N ILE A 209 -3.20 -5.21 26.63
CA ILE A 209 -2.58 -4.79 25.37
C ILE A 209 -2.81 -5.92 24.38
N ARG A 210 -3.26 -5.62 23.16
CA ARG A 210 -3.46 -6.60 22.10
C ARG A 210 -2.58 -6.26 20.92
N ILE A 211 -1.98 -7.29 20.33
CA ILE A 211 -1.14 -7.17 19.14
C ILE A 211 -1.84 -7.88 17.99
N TRP A 212 -1.91 -7.21 16.86
CA TRP A 212 -2.59 -7.66 15.66
C TRP A 212 -1.64 -7.64 14.47
N ASP A 213 -1.73 -8.65 13.61
CA ASP A 213 -0.97 -8.73 12.38
C ASP A 213 -1.78 -8.19 11.19
N ILE A 214 -1.20 -7.24 10.46
CA ILE A 214 -1.84 -6.53 9.33
C ILE A 214 -2.00 -7.45 8.12
N ILE A 215 -1.12 -8.44 7.93
CA ILE A 215 -1.12 -9.30 6.75
C ILE A 215 -2.29 -10.29 6.84
N SER A 216 -2.27 -11.12 7.89
CA SER A 216 -3.25 -12.17 8.20
C SER A 216 -4.56 -11.62 8.73
N SER A 217 -4.57 -10.36 9.19
CA SER A 217 -5.78 -9.75 9.74
C SER A 217 -6.25 -10.46 11.03
N GLN A 218 -5.33 -10.93 11.87
CA GLN A 218 -5.65 -11.70 13.08
C GLN A 218 -4.99 -11.12 14.33
N GLN A 219 -5.58 -11.43 15.48
CA GLN A 219 -4.93 -11.18 16.77
C GLN A 219 -3.83 -12.20 16.97
N ILE A 220 -2.63 -11.72 17.22
CA ILE A 220 -1.47 -12.60 17.41
C ILE A 220 -1.07 -12.71 18.88
N GLN A 221 -1.39 -11.71 19.71
CA GLN A 221 -1.01 -11.73 21.13
C GLN A 221 -1.92 -10.85 22.01
N ILE A 222 -2.07 -11.22 23.29
CA ILE A 222 -2.67 -10.39 24.34
C ILE A 222 -1.68 -10.30 25.50
N LEU A 223 -1.19 -9.11 25.83
CA LEU A 223 -0.39 -8.88 27.03
C LEU A 223 -1.32 -8.48 28.19
N GLU A 224 -1.37 -9.33 29.20
CA GLU A 224 -2.18 -9.15 30.40
C GLU A 224 -1.29 -9.00 31.63
N GLY A 225 -1.69 -8.11 32.55
CA GLY A 225 -0.99 -7.99 33.83
C GLY A 225 -1.18 -6.67 34.53
N HIS A 226 -1.45 -5.59 33.79
CA HIS A 226 -1.81 -4.31 34.42
C HIS A 226 -3.11 -4.42 35.21
N THR A 227 -3.17 -3.77 36.37
CA THR A 227 -4.35 -3.84 37.25
C THR A 227 -5.25 -2.61 37.15
N ALA A 228 -4.82 -1.57 36.43
CA ALA A 228 -5.58 -0.37 36.12
C ALA A 228 -5.43 0.07 34.65
N TYR A 229 -5.94 1.25 34.31
CA TYR A 229 -5.91 1.77 32.95
C TYR A 229 -4.48 1.96 32.43
N ILE A 230 -4.23 1.53 31.21
CA ILE A 230 -2.96 1.77 30.51
C ILE A 230 -3.06 3.17 29.90
N ASN A 231 -2.14 4.05 30.28
CA ASN A 231 -2.11 5.44 29.82
C ASN A 231 -1.32 5.59 28.53
N GLY A 232 -0.41 4.67 28.26
CA GLY A 232 0.30 4.63 27.00
C GLY A 232 1.27 3.48 26.88
N ILE A 233 1.80 3.38 25.67
CA ILE A 233 2.76 2.36 25.26
C ILE A 233 3.84 3.05 24.43
N GLN A 234 5.07 2.53 24.48
CA GLN A 234 6.17 2.96 23.64
C GLN A 234 6.96 1.74 23.17
N PHE A 235 7.43 1.78 21.93
CA PHE A 235 8.34 0.77 21.40
C PHE A 235 9.78 1.15 21.65
N SER A 236 10.64 0.14 21.82
CA SER A 236 12.07 0.33 21.62
C SER A 236 12.36 0.77 20.17
N PRO A 237 13.49 1.47 19.90
CA PRO A 237 13.82 1.95 18.55
C PRO A 237 13.92 0.84 17.50
N ASP A 238 14.30 -0.38 17.92
CA ASP A 238 14.38 -1.58 17.09
C ASP A 238 13.05 -2.36 17.03
N GLY A 239 12.04 -1.95 17.80
CA GLY A 239 10.72 -2.58 17.90
C GLY A 239 10.69 -3.93 18.64
N SER A 240 11.82 -4.38 19.20
CA SER A 240 11.89 -5.69 19.86
C SER A 240 11.16 -5.73 21.20
N GLU A 241 11.00 -4.58 21.86
CA GLU A 241 10.43 -4.46 23.20
C GLU A 241 9.29 -3.42 23.25
N ILE A 242 8.36 -3.66 24.17
CA ILE A 242 7.23 -2.78 24.44
C ILE A 242 7.32 -2.30 25.89
N LEU A 243 7.30 -1.00 26.10
CA LEU A 243 7.12 -0.40 27.42
C LEU A 243 5.68 0.08 27.57
N SER A 244 4.98 -0.34 28.62
CA SER A 244 3.65 0.16 28.96
C SER A 244 3.63 0.82 30.33
N TYR A 245 2.81 1.86 30.47
CA TYR A 245 2.64 2.59 31.73
C TYR A 245 1.17 2.76 32.09
N SER A 246 0.85 2.58 33.38
CA SER A 246 -0.53 2.46 33.84
C SER A 246 -0.80 3.22 35.15
N ASN A 247 -2.08 3.52 35.39
CA ASN A 247 -2.61 4.02 36.66
C ASN A 247 -2.47 3.04 37.84
N ASP A 248 -1.92 1.84 37.64
CA ASP A 248 -1.53 0.94 38.72
C ASP A 248 -0.18 1.33 39.34
N ASN A 249 0.35 2.49 38.95
CA ASN A 249 1.65 3.04 39.31
C ASN A 249 2.83 2.17 38.86
N THR A 250 2.63 1.31 37.84
CA THR A 250 3.68 0.47 37.28
C THR A 250 4.04 0.81 35.84
N LEU A 251 5.33 0.66 35.54
CA LEU A 251 5.87 0.51 34.19
C LEU A 251 6.17 -0.97 33.96
N ARG A 252 5.83 -1.49 32.79
CA ARG A 252 6.10 -2.89 32.41
C ARG A 252 6.83 -2.94 31.08
N LEU A 253 7.94 -3.68 31.05
CA LEU A 253 8.62 -4.02 29.81
C LEU A 253 8.19 -5.44 29.39
N TRP A 254 7.79 -5.55 28.14
CA TRP A 254 7.39 -6.78 27.49
C TRP A 254 8.36 -7.06 26.34
N SER A 255 9.09 -8.16 26.45
CA SER A 255 9.91 -8.74 25.41
C SER A 255 9.53 -10.19 25.20
N SER A 256 9.90 -10.69 24.03
CA SER A 256 9.89 -12.12 23.73
C SER A 256 11.31 -12.66 23.91
N ASP A 257 11.46 -13.93 24.32
CA ASP A 257 12.75 -14.59 24.56
C ASP A 257 13.78 -14.49 23.40
N ASN A 258 13.38 -14.07 22.18
CA ASN A 258 14.23 -13.90 21.00
C ASN A 258 14.24 -12.49 20.36
N GLY A 259 13.78 -11.45 21.06
CA GLY A 259 13.83 -10.06 20.56
C GLY A 259 13.00 -9.80 19.28
N LYS A 260 12.00 -10.64 19.00
CA LYS A 260 11.02 -10.47 17.93
C LYS A 260 9.68 -10.82 18.51
N ILE A 261 8.71 -9.90 18.50
CA ILE A 261 7.30 -10.22 18.81
C ILE A 261 6.83 -11.25 17.78
N ILE A 262 7.00 -12.54 18.10
CA ILE A 262 6.71 -13.65 17.20
C ILE A 262 5.25 -14.05 17.37
N ASN A 263 4.65 -14.35 16.24
CA ASN A 263 3.31 -14.89 16.05
C ASN A 263 3.18 -16.29 16.70
N VAL A 264 3.07 -16.37 18.03
CA VAL A 264 2.86 -17.64 18.76
C VAL A 264 1.97 -17.39 19.98
N THR A 265 0.91 -18.18 20.07
CA THR A 265 -0.15 -18.19 21.10
C THR A 265 0.31 -18.55 22.52
N GLU A 266 1.61 -18.61 22.82
CA GLU A 266 2.12 -19.04 24.12
C GLU A 266 3.35 -18.24 24.55
N ARG A 267 3.11 -17.12 25.24
CA ARG A 267 3.80 -16.64 26.46
C ARG A 267 3.51 -15.15 26.68
N ASN A 268 2.82 -14.86 27.78
CA ASN A 268 2.62 -13.50 28.30
C ASN A 268 3.68 -13.22 29.37
N SER A 269 4.96 -13.16 28.98
CA SER A 269 6.04 -12.84 29.90
C SER A 269 6.18 -11.31 30.06
N VAL A 270 6.18 -10.85 31.32
CA VAL A 270 6.60 -9.48 31.68
C VAL A 270 8.04 -9.58 32.15
N ASP A 271 9.00 -9.03 31.43
CA ASP A 271 10.39 -9.18 31.83
C ASP A 271 10.71 -8.38 33.09
N TYR A 272 10.19 -7.16 33.17
CA TYR A 272 10.47 -6.24 34.27
C TYR A 272 9.25 -5.41 34.65
N ILE A 273 9.08 -5.22 35.95
CA ILE A 273 8.08 -4.33 36.55
C ILE A 273 8.80 -3.28 37.39
N TRP A 274 8.60 -2.01 37.05
CA TRP A 274 9.01 -0.88 37.90
C TRP A 274 7.78 -0.23 38.51
N LYS A 275 7.90 0.24 39.74
CA LYS A 275 6.86 0.96 40.45
C LYS A 275 7.37 2.28 40.96
N MET A 276 6.54 3.31 40.81
CA MET A 276 6.80 4.58 41.45
C MET A 276 6.45 4.52 42.94
N ASP A 277 7.40 4.89 43.78
CA ASP A 277 7.16 5.09 45.20
C ASP A 277 6.47 6.43 45.47
N THR A 278 6.02 6.63 46.71
CA THR A 278 5.33 7.84 47.16
C THR A 278 6.22 9.09 47.19
N GLN A 279 7.54 8.93 47.01
CA GLN A 279 8.53 10.02 46.98
C GLN A 279 8.99 10.35 45.55
N GLY A 280 8.42 9.69 44.52
CA GLY A 280 8.76 9.89 43.11
C GLY A 280 9.96 9.08 42.61
N GLY A 281 10.48 8.16 43.42
CA GLY A 281 11.52 7.21 43.03
C GLY A 281 10.97 6.04 42.22
N LEU A 282 11.72 5.60 41.20
CA LEU A 282 11.44 4.39 40.43
C LEU A 282 12.20 3.21 41.05
N SER A 283 11.46 2.22 41.55
CA SER A 283 12.02 0.98 42.10
C SER A 283 11.62 -0.22 41.24
N MET A 284 12.55 -1.14 41.00
CA MET A 284 12.27 -2.39 40.29
C MET A 284 11.71 -3.42 41.29
N GLU A 285 10.45 -3.82 41.14
CA GLU A 285 9.78 -4.72 42.10
C GLU A 285 9.95 -6.20 41.73
N LYS A 286 10.06 -6.56 40.44
CA LYS A 286 10.11 -7.97 40.03
C LYS A 286 10.68 -8.17 38.63
N LYS A 287 11.54 -9.20 38.48
CA LYS A 287 11.89 -9.83 37.20
C LYS A 287 11.07 -11.12 37.09
N VAL A 288 10.11 -11.19 36.17
CA VAL A 288 9.27 -12.39 36.00
C VAL A 288 9.77 -13.14 34.78
N ILE A 289 10.73 -14.04 35.00
CA ILE A 289 11.18 -14.98 33.97
C ILE A 289 10.21 -16.17 34.01
N CYS A 290 9.46 -16.41 32.92
CA CYS A 290 8.58 -17.58 32.78
C CYS A 290 9.24 -18.66 31.90
#